data_AF-A0A0D3D667-F1
#
_entry.id   AF-A0A0D3D667-F1
#
_cell.length_a   1.000
_cell.length_b   1.000
_cell.length_c   1.000
_cell.angle_alpha   90.00
_cell.angle_beta   90.00
_cell.angle_gamma   90.00
#
_symmetry.space_group_name_H-M   'P 1'
#
loop_
_entity.id
_entity.type
_entity.pdbx_description
1 polymer ?
#
loop_
_entity_poly.entity_id
_entity_poly.type
_entity_poly.pdbx_seq_one_letter_code
_entity_poly.pdbx_strand_id
1 'polypeptide(L)'
;MWEMKMGDLAMKERLSKLAILDTLLAKKEPLSKEDMGLDYSYTQPSLSEEYGDNSADSGYSQMEADILLDQTEIEAARRQYPPQPEVEFGFPKECYCGGEPLVATSYTRNDPGRRYYTCENIDDGDCHVWKWWDVAATEEIRALSRHCGQLSDKLKVPNKVCLQ
;
A
#
# COMPACT_ATOMS: atom_id res chain seq x y z
N MET A 1 -23.87 -49.95 -6.00
CA MET A 1 -22.67 -50.28 -6.81
C MET A 1 -21.96 -49.05 -7.39
N TRP A 2 -22.66 -47.92 -7.62
CA TRP A 2 -22.07 -46.67 -8.12
C TRP A 2 -21.41 -45.79 -7.04
N GLU A 3 -21.85 -45.90 -5.79
CA GLU A 3 -21.33 -45.11 -4.66
C GLU A 3 -19.87 -45.46 -4.30
N MET A 4 -19.50 -46.75 -4.34
CA MET A 4 -18.12 -47.19 -4.09
C MET A 4 -17.14 -46.59 -5.11
N LYS A 5 -17.57 -46.45 -6.37
CA LYS A 5 -16.76 -45.89 -7.46
C LYS A 5 -16.50 -44.39 -7.32
N MET A 6 -17.46 -43.64 -6.75
CA MET A 6 -17.26 -42.22 -6.45
C MET A 6 -16.27 -42.02 -5.30
N GLY A 7 -16.32 -42.89 -4.28
CA GLY A 7 -15.33 -42.93 -3.20
C GLY A 7 -13.91 -43.21 -3.72
N ASP A 8 -13.76 -44.17 -4.63
CA ASP A 8 -12.48 -44.51 -5.24
C ASP A 8 -11.89 -43.37 -6.09
N LEU A 9 -12.75 -42.65 -6.83
CA LEU A 9 -12.33 -41.48 -7.61
C LEU A 9 -11.86 -40.34 -6.70
N ALA A 10 -12.62 -40.06 -5.64
CA ALA A 10 -12.25 -39.04 -4.65
C ALA A 10 -10.95 -39.40 -3.90
N MET A 11 -10.74 -40.68 -3.59
CA MET A 11 -9.50 -41.14 -2.96
C MET A 11 -8.31 -41.02 -3.91
N LYS A 12 -8.46 -41.38 -5.20
CA LYS A 12 -7.43 -41.21 -6.23
C LYS A 12 -7.07 -39.74 -6.44
N GLU A 13 -8.07 -38.86 -6.45
CA GLU A 13 -7.84 -37.42 -6.56
C GLU A 13 -7.06 -36.89 -5.36
N ARG A 14 -7.41 -37.32 -4.14
CA ARG A 14 -6.69 -36.96 -2.92
C ARG A 14 -5.23 -37.44 -2.94
N LEU A 15 -5.00 -38.68 -3.35
CA LEU A 15 -3.65 -39.25 -3.45
C LEU A 15 -2.80 -38.52 -4.50
N SER A 16 -3.41 -38.15 -5.64
CA SER A 16 -2.75 -37.34 -6.68
C SER A 16 -2.35 -35.95 -6.14
N LYS A 17 -3.26 -35.27 -5.44
CA LYS A 17 -2.99 -33.97 -4.81
C LYS A 17 -1.87 -34.05 -3.75
N LEU A 18 -1.83 -35.12 -2.95
CA LEU A 18 -0.76 -35.34 -1.97
C LEU A 18 0.60 -35.58 -2.63
N ALA A 19 0.65 -36.34 -3.73
CA ALA A 19 1.90 -36.59 -4.46
C ALA A 19 2.51 -35.31 -5.05
N ILE A 20 1.67 -34.39 -5.53
CA ILE A 20 2.12 -33.08 -6.01
C ILE A 20 2.70 -32.24 -4.87
N LEU A 21 2.03 -32.24 -3.71
CA LEU A 21 2.51 -31.53 -2.51
C LEU A 21 3.86 -32.05 -2.02
N ASP A 22 4.06 -33.37 -1.96
CA ASP A 22 5.35 -33.98 -1.59
C ASP A 22 6.47 -33.58 -2.55
N THR A 23 6.17 -33.52 -3.86
CA THR A 23 7.13 -33.09 -4.88
C THR A 23 7.52 -31.62 -4.72
N LEU A 24 6.58 -30.75 -4.32
CA LEU A 24 6.85 -29.34 -4.05
C LEU A 24 7.65 -29.15 -2.76
N LEU A 25 7.37 -29.95 -1.73
CA LEU A 25 8.07 -29.90 -0.45
C LEU A 25 9.50 -30.46 -0.55
N ALA A 26 9.74 -31.42 -1.44
CA ALA A 26 11.06 -31.97 -1.72
C ALA A 26 12.01 -30.99 -2.44
N LYS A 27 11.50 -29.90 -3.04
CA LYS A 27 12.31 -28.88 -3.74
C LYS A 27 12.88 -27.78 -2.83
N LYS A 28 12.97 -28.00 -1.52
CA LYS A 28 13.70 -27.09 -0.61
C LYS A 28 15.21 -27.35 -0.68
N GLU A 29 15.84 -26.87 -1.73
CA GLU A 29 17.24 -26.47 -1.61
C GLU A 29 17.33 -25.24 -0.69
N PRO A 30 18.35 -25.15 0.20
CA PRO A 30 18.56 -23.94 0.96
C PRO A 30 19.00 -22.84 -0.02
N LEU A 31 18.25 -21.74 -0.09
CA LEU A 31 18.72 -20.50 -0.70
C LEU A 31 19.95 -20.07 0.12
N SER A 32 21.15 -20.38 -0.39
CA SER A 32 22.39 -19.93 0.21
C SER A 32 22.46 -18.41 0.11
N LYS A 33 22.97 -17.79 1.17
CA LYS A 33 23.12 -16.35 1.29
C LYS A 33 24.43 -15.96 0.63
N GLU A 34 24.48 -15.91 -0.69
CA GLU A 34 25.61 -15.29 -1.37
C GLU A 34 25.14 -14.35 -2.48
N ASP A 35 25.38 -13.06 -2.20
CA ASP A 35 25.95 -12.09 -3.14
C ASP A 35 25.06 -11.50 -4.26
N MET A 36 24.23 -10.51 -3.89
CA MET A 36 23.90 -9.39 -4.78
C MET A 36 23.90 -8.07 -3.99
N GLY A 37 24.95 -7.86 -3.20
CA GLY A 37 25.31 -6.55 -2.67
C GLY A 37 25.98 -5.73 -3.75
N LEU A 38 25.22 -5.30 -4.77
CA LEU A 38 25.69 -4.23 -5.64
C LEU A 38 25.45 -2.90 -4.93
N ASP A 39 26.54 -2.29 -4.48
CA ASP A 39 26.66 -0.87 -4.14
C ASP A 39 26.08 -0.04 -5.29
N TYR A 40 24.82 0.37 -5.15
CA TYR A 40 24.16 1.27 -6.07
C TYR A 40 24.35 2.71 -5.58
N SER A 41 25.60 3.17 -5.50
CA SER A 41 25.93 4.58 -5.36
C SER A 41 25.65 5.27 -6.70
N TYR A 42 24.40 5.69 -6.89
CA TYR A 42 24.05 6.62 -7.97
C TYR A 42 24.67 7.99 -7.68
N THR A 43 25.85 8.24 -8.25
CA THR A 43 26.43 9.58 -8.25
C THR A 43 25.71 10.40 -9.31
N GLN A 44 24.71 11.16 -8.88
CA GLN A 44 24.00 12.11 -9.71
C GLN A 44 25.04 13.05 -10.35
N PRO A 45 25.17 13.10 -11.68
CA PRO A 45 26.11 14.01 -12.32
C PRO A 45 25.69 15.44 -11.93
N SER A 46 26.51 16.11 -11.14
CA SER A 46 26.40 17.54 -10.97
C SER A 46 26.55 18.16 -12.35
N LEU A 47 25.54 18.92 -12.78
CA LEU A 47 25.58 19.78 -13.97
C LEU A 47 26.83 20.65 -13.88
N SER A 48 27.93 20.19 -14.47
CA SER A 48 29.14 20.97 -14.70
C SER A 48 29.01 21.58 -16.08
N GLU A 49 28.46 22.78 -16.09
CA GLU A 49 28.48 23.72 -17.20
C GLU A 49 29.92 24.18 -17.45
N GLU A 50 30.69 23.37 -18.19
CA GLU A 50 31.95 23.76 -18.81
C GLU A 50 32.20 22.96 -20.10
N TYR A 51 31.47 23.31 -21.15
CA TYR A 51 32.02 23.24 -22.51
C TYR A 51 31.71 24.57 -23.18
N GLY A 52 32.79 25.25 -23.57
CA GLY A 52 32.78 26.64 -23.97
C GLY A 52 32.19 26.94 -25.35
N ASP A 53 31.78 28.20 -25.42
CA ASP A 53 31.87 29.13 -26.55
C ASP A 53 30.71 29.22 -27.58
N ASN A 54 29.88 30.24 -27.32
CA ASN A 54 29.05 31.07 -28.19
C ASN A 54 28.63 30.56 -29.58
N SER A 55 27.36 30.21 -29.69
CA SER A 55 26.54 30.68 -30.81
C SER A 55 25.21 31.20 -30.28
N ALA A 56 25.09 32.52 -30.18
CA ALA A 56 23.82 33.19 -29.96
C ALA A 56 22.97 33.09 -31.23
N ASP A 57 22.38 31.93 -31.49
CA ASP A 57 21.17 31.72 -32.28
C ASP A 57 20.82 30.22 -32.30
N SER A 58 20.04 29.76 -31.32
CA SER A 58 19.24 28.55 -31.50
C SER A 58 17.96 28.73 -30.73
N GLY A 59 17.14 29.65 -31.22
CA GLY A 59 15.75 29.76 -30.79
C GLY A 59 15.06 28.42 -31.03
N TYR A 60 14.72 27.73 -29.95
CA TYR A 60 13.93 26.52 -29.95
C TYR A 60 14.61 25.33 -30.65
N SER A 61 15.46 24.65 -29.90
CA SER A 61 16.05 23.38 -30.35
C SER A 61 14.94 22.31 -30.48
N GLN A 62 15.08 21.40 -31.44
CA GLN A 62 14.13 20.30 -31.69
C GLN A 62 13.77 19.54 -30.41
N MET A 63 14.72 19.37 -29.49
CA MET A 63 14.49 18.73 -28.19
C MET A 63 13.48 19.47 -27.30
N GLU A 64 13.46 20.80 -27.31
CA GLU A 64 12.48 21.58 -26.52
C GLU A 64 11.07 21.43 -27.11
N ALA A 65 10.97 21.28 -28.44
CA ALA A 65 9.71 21.00 -29.11
C ALA A 65 9.12 19.64 -28.71
N ASP A 66 9.97 18.63 -28.69
CA ASP A 66 9.57 17.26 -28.35
C ASP A 66 9.15 17.18 -26.86
N ILE A 67 9.89 17.85 -25.97
CA ILE A 67 9.56 17.94 -24.53
C ILE A 67 8.19 18.60 -24.32
N LEU A 68 7.91 19.70 -25.02
CA LEU A 68 6.63 20.40 -24.89
C LEU A 68 5.48 19.56 -25.44
N LEU A 69 5.69 18.82 -26.55
CA LEU A 69 4.67 17.93 -27.10
C LEU A 69 4.33 16.80 -26.11
N ASP A 70 5.34 16.15 -25.54
CA ASP A 70 5.15 15.11 -24.52
C ASP A 70 4.40 15.65 -23.30
N GLN A 71 4.76 16.85 -22.83
CA GLN A 71 4.04 17.51 -21.73
C GLN A 71 2.57 17.74 -22.08
N THR A 72 2.26 18.22 -23.29
CA THR A 72 0.87 18.43 -23.72
C THR A 72 0.09 17.11 -23.85
N GLU A 73 0.73 16.03 -24.29
CA GLU A 73 0.11 14.70 -24.36
C GLU A 73 -0.18 14.15 -22.96
N ILE A 74 0.78 14.29 -22.03
CA ILE A 74 0.60 13.90 -20.62
C ILE A 74 -0.53 14.72 -19.97
N GLU A 75 -0.58 16.02 -20.21
CA GLU A 75 -1.63 16.91 -19.69
C GLU A 75 -3.01 16.57 -20.28
N ALA A 76 -3.10 16.30 -21.58
CA ALA A 76 -4.33 15.88 -22.23
C ALA A 76 -4.80 14.49 -21.75
N ALA A 77 -3.86 13.59 -21.45
CA ALA A 77 -4.14 12.27 -20.89
C ALA A 77 -4.37 12.28 -19.37
N ARG A 78 -4.15 13.41 -18.69
CA ARG A 78 -4.27 13.55 -17.25
C ARG A 78 -5.73 13.43 -16.84
N ARG A 79 -6.14 12.21 -16.49
CA ARG A 79 -7.48 11.96 -15.95
C ARG A 79 -7.68 12.75 -14.66
N GLN A 80 -8.70 13.60 -14.64
CA GLN A 80 -9.13 14.26 -13.42
C GLN A 80 -9.94 13.25 -12.61
N TYR A 81 -9.27 12.61 -11.66
CA TYR A 81 -9.96 11.70 -10.73
C TYR A 81 -10.89 12.53 -9.85
N PRO A 82 -12.15 12.10 -9.66
CA PRO A 82 -13.02 12.71 -8.65
C PRO A 82 -12.30 12.70 -7.30
N PRO A 83 -12.52 13.71 -6.43
CA PRO A 83 -11.97 13.69 -5.09
C PRO A 83 -12.36 12.35 -4.46
N GLN A 84 -11.35 11.57 -4.09
CA GLN A 84 -11.63 10.27 -3.48
C GLN A 84 -12.48 10.53 -2.23
N PRO A 85 -13.51 9.70 -1.97
CA PRO A 85 -14.25 9.80 -0.73
C PRO A 85 -13.26 9.79 0.42
N GLU A 86 -13.55 10.56 1.48
CA GLU A 86 -12.72 10.56 2.67
C GLU A 86 -12.69 9.14 3.22
N VAL A 87 -11.63 8.40 2.94
CA VAL A 87 -11.44 7.09 3.55
C VAL A 87 -11.28 7.34 5.05
N GLU A 88 -12.15 6.75 5.86
CA GLU A 88 -12.08 6.89 7.31
C GLU A 88 -10.81 6.19 7.81
N PHE A 89 -9.73 6.99 7.91
CA PHE A 89 -8.50 6.59 8.57
C PHE A 89 -8.74 6.50 10.07
N GLY A 90 -8.19 5.46 10.69
CA GLY A 90 -8.34 5.19 12.12
C GLY A 90 -8.96 3.84 12.45
N PHE A 91 -9.69 3.77 13.57
CA PHE A 91 -10.32 2.54 14.03
C PHE A 91 -11.58 2.24 13.21
N PRO A 92 -11.70 1.03 12.62
CA PRO A 92 -12.94 0.62 11.97
C PRO A 92 -14.09 0.63 12.99
N LYS A 93 -15.17 1.35 12.67
CA LYS A 93 -16.38 1.41 13.52
C LYS A 93 -17.40 0.35 13.14
N GLU A 94 -17.52 0.07 11.85
CA GLU A 94 -18.42 -0.92 11.27
C GLU A 94 -17.69 -1.69 10.16
N CYS A 95 -18.10 -2.94 9.96
CA CYS A 95 -17.72 -3.72 8.80
C CYS A 95 -18.58 -3.33 7.59
N TYR A 96 -18.12 -3.63 6.37
CA TYR A 96 -18.87 -3.39 5.15
C TYR A 96 -20.21 -4.15 5.06
N CYS A 97 -20.38 -5.21 5.85
CA CYS A 97 -21.65 -5.93 6.02
C CYS A 97 -22.61 -5.28 7.04
N GLY A 98 -22.19 -4.18 7.69
CA GLY A 98 -22.93 -3.52 8.77
C GLY A 98 -22.74 -4.15 10.16
N GLY A 99 -21.92 -5.20 10.29
CA GLY A 99 -21.59 -5.82 11.58
C GLY A 99 -20.52 -5.07 12.37
N GLU A 100 -20.43 -5.35 13.68
CA GLU A 100 -19.37 -4.78 14.53
C GLU A 100 -18.00 -5.44 14.25
N PRO A 101 -16.91 -4.67 14.11
CA PRO A 101 -15.57 -5.22 13.93
C PRO A 101 -15.07 -5.93 15.20
N LEU A 102 -14.56 -7.15 15.04
CA LEU A 102 -13.94 -7.92 16.12
C LEU A 102 -12.44 -7.71 16.16
N VAL A 103 -11.85 -7.73 17.36
CA VAL A 103 -10.38 -7.72 17.54
C VAL A 103 -9.89 -9.14 17.77
N ALA A 104 -9.18 -9.69 16.78
CA ALA A 104 -8.51 -10.98 16.86
C ALA A 104 -7.01 -10.82 17.13
N THR A 105 -6.38 -11.90 17.60
CA THR A 105 -4.94 -11.97 17.81
C THR A 105 -4.33 -12.92 16.77
N SER A 106 -3.30 -12.46 16.08
CA SER A 106 -2.53 -13.24 15.12
C SER A 106 -1.68 -14.27 15.85
N TYR A 107 -1.74 -15.51 15.39
CA TYR A 107 -0.87 -16.61 15.82
C TYR A 107 0.09 -17.04 14.71
N THR A 108 0.25 -16.20 13.68
CA THR A 108 1.20 -16.49 12.60
C THR A 108 2.63 -16.42 13.12
N ARG A 109 3.53 -17.19 12.50
CA ARG A 109 4.96 -17.18 12.86
C ARG A 109 5.61 -15.80 12.68
N ASN A 110 5.10 -15.02 11.71
CA ASN A 110 5.67 -13.73 11.35
C ASN A 110 5.22 -12.61 12.30
N ASP A 111 3.97 -12.68 12.78
CA ASP A 111 3.36 -11.67 13.65
C ASP A 111 2.67 -12.32 14.86
N PRO A 112 3.41 -13.04 15.73
CA PRO A 112 2.83 -13.72 16.87
C PRO A 112 2.33 -12.71 17.91
N GLY A 113 1.09 -12.86 18.36
CA GLY A 113 0.46 -12.00 19.36
C GLY A 113 -0.01 -10.64 18.82
N ARG A 114 0.18 -10.34 17.53
CA ARG A 114 -0.24 -9.05 16.94
C ARG A 114 -1.75 -8.99 16.76
N ARG A 115 -2.40 -7.91 17.18
CA ARG A 115 -3.87 -7.78 17.10
C ARG A 115 -4.33 -7.15 15.78
N TYR A 116 -5.45 -7.60 15.26
CA TYR A 116 -6.09 -7.05 14.05
C TYR A 116 -7.61 -7.06 14.17
N TYR A 117 -8.25 -6.14 13.45
CA TYR A 117 -9.69 -6.09 13.23
C TYR A 117 -10.12 -7.10 12.17
N THR A 118 -11.24 -7.78 12.39
CA THR A 118 -11.83 -8.76 11.48
C THR A 118 -13.35 -8.77 11.61
N CYS A 119 -14.06 -9.51 10.75
CA CYS A 119 -15.51 -9.69 10.83
C CYS A 119 -15.86 -11.14 11.12
N GLU A 120 -17.00 -11.36 11.77
CA GLU A 120 -17.57 -12.70 12.00
C GLU A 120 -17.90 -13.41 10.68
N ASN A 121 -18.40 -12.68 9.69
CA ASN A 121 -18.90 -13.23 8.43
C ASN A 121 -17.83 -13.31 7.34
N ILE A 122 -16.54 -13.39 7.69
CA ILE A 122 -15.43 -13.33 6.73
C ILE A 122 -15.46 -14.42 5.64
N ASP A 123 -16.25 -15.47 5.85
CA ASP A 123 -16.41 -16.63 4.98
C ASP A 123 -17.65 -16.58 4.06
N ASP A 124 -18.45 -15.51 4.10
CA ASP A 124 -19.64 -15.35 3.24
C ASP A 124 -19.33 -15.06 1.77
N GLY A 125 -18.07 -14.75 1.44
CA GLY A 125 -17.58 -14.47 0.09
C GLY A 125 -17.59 -12.98 -0.29
N ASP A 126 -18.02 -12.08 0.59
CA ASP A 126 -17.96 -10.63 0.42
C ASP A 126 -16.69 -10.02 1.01
N CYS A 127 -16.44 -8.73 0.72
CA CYS A 127 -15.34 -7.98 1.30
C CYS A 127 -15.65 -7.57 2.74
N HIS A 128 -14.82 -8.01 3.69
CA HIS A 128 -14.96 -7.67 5.11
C HIS A 128 -13.81 -6.83 5.64
N VAL A 129 -14.04 -6.18 6.79
CA VAL A 129 -13.02 -5.40 7.47
C VAL A 129 -11.83 -6.29 7.84
N TRP A 130 -10.63 -5.87 7.43
CA TRP A 130 -9.38 -6.41 7.91
C TRP A 130 -8.37 -5.29 8.09
N LYS A 131 -7.87 -5.09 9.30
CA LYS A 131 -6.90 -4.02 9.58
C LYS A 131 -6.07 -4.31 10.81
N TRP A 132 -4.75 -4.12 10.73
CA TRP A 132 -3.89 -4.21 11.90
C TRP A 132 -4.24 -3.16 12.96
N TRP A 133 -4.33 -3.58 14.22
CA TRP A 133 -4.71 -2.69 15.32
C TRP A 133 -3.71 -1.55 15.51
N ASP A 134 -2.41 -1.82 15.37
CA ASP A 134 -1.34 -0.81 15.50
C ASP A 134 -1.36 0.22 14.37
N VAL A 135 -1.73 -0.20 13.16
CA VAL A 135 -1.91 0.71 12.01
C VAL A 135 -3.10 1.64 12.29
N ALA A 136 -4.24 1.08 12.70
CA ALA A 136 -5.42 1.85 13.07
C ALA A 136 -5.13 2.84 14.21
N ALA A 137 -4.44 2.40 15.27
CA ALA A 137 -4.07 3.27 16.39
C ALA A 137 -3.13 4.41 15.96
N THR A 138 -2.16 4.12 15.09
CA THR A 138 -1.24 5.15 14.58
C THR A 138 -1.96 6.20 13.73
N GLU A 139 -2.91 5.77 12.91
CA GLU A 139 -3.75 6.67 12.10
C GLU A 139 -4.61 7.58 12.98
N GLU A 140 -5.25 7.05 14.03
CA GLU A 140 -6.03 7.84 14.99
C GLU A 140 -5.16 8.88 15.70
N ILE A 141 -3.99 8.49 16.20
CA ILE A 141 -3.06 9.42 16.85
C ILE A 141 -2.68 10.55 15.90
N ARG A 142 -2.41 10.24 14.63
CA ARG A 142 -2.08 11.26 13.62
C ARG A 142 -3.28 12.17 13.30
N ALA A 143 -4.49 11.61 13.23
CA ALA A 143 -5.71 12.38 13.01
C ALA A 143 -5.98 13.34 14.17
N LEU A 144 -5.92 12.83 15.41
CA LEU A 144 -6.09 13.61 16.61
C LEU A 144 -5.00 14.70 16.74
N SER A 145 -3.74 14.36 16.45
CA SER A 145 -2.63 15.33 16.51
C SER A 145 -2.86 16.52 15.58
N ARG A 146 -3.37 16.28 14.37
CA ARG A 146 -3.74 17.35 13.42
C ARG A 146 -4.84 18.23 13.98
N HIS A 147 -5.88 17.64 14.57
CA HIS A 147 -6.99 18.39 15.15
C HIS A 147 -6.54 19.24 16.35
N CYS A 148 -5.70 18.69 17.24
CA CYS A 148 -5.10 19.44 18.35
C CYS A 148 -4.22 20.60 17.86
N GLY A 149 -3.42 20.40 16.79
CA GLY A 149 -2.62 21.46 16.18
C GLY A 149 -3.49 22.62 15.69
N GLN A 150 -4.53 22.33 14.92
CA GLN A 150 -5.47 23.34 14.39
C GLN A 150 -6.19 24.11 15.51
N LEU A 151 -6.56 23.44 16.61
CA LEU A 151 -7.16 24.11 17.78
C LEU A 151 -6.15 25.03 18.46
N SER A 152 -4.89 24.61 18.60
CA SER A 152 -3.84 25.44 19.21
C SER A 152 -3.57 26.72 18.42
N ASP A 153 -3.65 26.67 17.09
CA ASP A 153 -3.47 27.84 16.23
C ASP A 153 -4.65 28.82 16.33
N LYS A 154 -5.87 28.30 16.47
CA LYS A 154 -7.08 29.11 16.73
C LYS A 154 -7.12 29.72 18.13
N LEU A 155 -6.33 29.25 19.09
CA LEU A 155 -6.20 29.84 20.42
C LEU A 155 -5.08 30.89 20.50
N LYS A 156 -4.21 30.97 19.48
CA LYS A 156 -3.13 31.97 19.37
C LYS A 156 -3.56 33.27 18.68
N VAL A 157 -4.81 33.42 18.24
CA VAL A 157 -5.31 34.72 17.78
C VAL A 157 -5.25 35.67 18.97
N PRO A 158 -4.50 36.78 18.90
CA PRO A 158 -4.32 37.64 20.06
C PRO A 158 -5.67 38.24 20.41
N ASN A 159 -6.10 38.04 21.66
CA ASN A 159 -7.07 38.90 22.32
C ASN A 159 -6.52 40.33 22.22
N LYS A 160 -6.92 41.06 21.16
CA LYS A 160 -6.77 42.51 21.12
C LYS A 160 -7.77 43.06 22.12
N VAL A 161 -7.33 43.12 23.37
CA VAL A 161 -7.95 43.95 24.39
C VAL A 161 -7.79 45.39 23.88
N CYS A 162 -8.87 45.96 23.35
CA CYS A 162 -8.96 47.41 23.14
C CYS A 162 -8.91 48.06 24.52
N LEU A 163 -7.75 48.60 24.89
CA LEU A 163 -7.64 49.53 26.00
C LEU A 163 -8.22 50.87 25.53
N GLN A 164 -9.22 51.34 26.27
CA GLN A 164 -9.99 52.56 26.03
C GLN A 164 -9.38 53.75 26.77
#